data_AF-A0A1X2I9Q6-F1
#
_entry.id   AF-A0A1X2I9Q6-F1
#
_cell.length_a   1.000
_cell.length_b   1.000
_cell.length_c   1.000
_cell.angle_alpha   90.00
_cell.angle_beta   90.00
_cell.angle_gamma   90.00
#
_symmetry.space_group_name_H-M   'P 1'
#
loop_
_entity.id
_entity.type
_entity.pdbx_description
1 polymer ?
#
loop_
_entity_poly.entity_id
_entity_poly.type
_entity_poly.pdbx_seq_one_letter_code
_entity_poly.pdbx_strand_id
1 'polypeptide(L)'
;MHQVLLCSSQGTIPLSDVFPKLIHDQSASVRASLFAYVGDTLVHWAPVNRYSYADRLLPVLFAGVVDELDSISETSREKLDQLGKTCSQDLVEAGIVNHVDATDEVDTGLKHVVHLCYDASIKRLLSESNDFIANKKATSLAALNEFLVYVSADDLVRSNKWVIQRLMMIMAGPATTTAISISVDPSVQQQIDKVVCAIGRLLSWPILLDQLLPRLSKTNLLAESSHLPASTTVLVIFDILLILSRDNDTLRPLESLTDHDRQRIKTTFKAPYLAPYMKPAEITTLETSF
;
A
#
# COMPACT_ATOMS: atom_id res chain seq x y z
N MET A 1 -2.48 24.80 -6.16
CA MET A 1 -3.48 23.74 -5.94
C MET A 1 -4.81 24.17 -6.54
N HIS A 2 -5.26 23.55 -7.63
CA HIS A 2 -6.63 23.73 -8.13
C HIS A 2 -7.46 22.55 -7.62
N GLN A 3 -8.42 22.84 -6.75
CA GLN A 3 -9.41 21.86 -6.32
C GLN A 3 -10.44 21.71 -7.44
N VAL A 4 -10.59 20.49 -7.94
CA VAL A 4 -11.70 20.15 -8.84
C VAL A 4 -12.89 19.85 -7.92
N LEU A 5 -13.97 20.60 -8.10
CA LEU A 5 -15.15 20.58 -7.23
C LEU A 5 -16.29 19.88 -7.98
N LEU A 6 -17.03 19.02 -7.27
CA LEU A 6 -18.38 18.62 -7.74
C LEU A 6 -19.37 19.66 -7.22
N CYS A 7 -20.08 20.31 -8.14
CA CYS A 7 -21.20 21.18 -7.79
C CYS A 7 -22.40 20.31 -7.38
N SER A 8 -22.71 20.27 -6.08
CA SER A 8 -23.98 19.73 -5.59
C SER A 8 -24.97 20.87 -5.34
N SER A 9 -26.26 20.56 -5.24
CA SER A 9 -27.30 21.51 -4.82
C SER A 9 -27.11 22.07 -3.39
N GLN A 10 -26.15 21.55 -2.63
CA GLN A 10 -25.81 21.96 -1.26
C GLN A 10 -24.45 22.66 -1.14
N GLY A 11 -23.78 22.96 -2.26
CA GLY A 11 -22.48 23.65 -2.31
C GLY A 11 -21.38 22.85 -3.01
N THR A 12 -20.16 23.41 -3.01
CA THR A 12 -18.96 22.79 -3.59
C THR A 12 -18.29 21.89 -2.57
N ILE A 13 -18.34 20.58 -2.79
CA ILE A 13 -17.66 19.59 -1.94
C ILE A 13 -16.34 19.21 -2.62
N PRO A 14 -15.20 19.20 -1.90
CA PRO A 14 -13.95 18.68 -2.43
C PRO A 14 -14.13 17.23 -2.90
N LEU A 15 -13.63 16.90 -4.09
CA LEU A 15 -13.66 15.52 -4.60
C LEU A 15 -13.04 14.50 -3.63
N SER A 16 -12.05 14.95 -2.82
CA SER A 16 -11.44 14.14 -1.76
C SER A 16 -12.44 13.62 -0.73
N ASP A 17 -13.55 14.32 -0.51
CA ASP A 17 -14.53 14.00 0.52
C ASP A 17 -15.71 13.20 -0.06
N VAL A 18 -15.82 13.20 -1.39
CA VAL A 18 -16.89 12.52 -2.14
C VAL A 18 -16.45 11.13 -2.59
N PHE A 19 -15.26 11.00 -3.17
CA PHE A 19 -14.82 9.71 -3.73
C PHE A 19 -14.79 8.57 -2.71
N PRO A 20 -14.26 8.73 -1.48
CA PRO A 20 -14.29 7.65 -0.50
C PRO A 20 -15.72 7.19 -0.16
N LYS A 21 -16.69 8.11 -0.19
CA LYS A 21 -18.11 7.75 0.05
C LYS A 21 -18.68 6.97 -1.13
N LEU A 22 -18.39 7.38 -2.36
CA LEU A 22 -18.90 6.75 -3.57
C LEU A 22 -18.26 5.38 -3.83
N ILE A 23 -16.97 5.21 -3.53
CA ILE A 23 -16.27 3.91 -3.64
C ILE A 23 -16.94 2.86 -2.75
N HIS A 24 -17.43 3.26 -1.58
CA HIS A 24 -18.07 2.37 -0.61
C HIS A 24 -19.60 2.52 -0.60
N ASP A 25 -20.20 3.03 -1.68
CA ASP A 25 -21.65 3.16 -1.78
C ASP A 25 -22.30 1.77 -1.80
N GLN A 26 -23.43 1.64 -1.11
CA GLN A 26 -24.16 0.36 -1.05
C GLN A 26 -24.76 -0.02 -2.41
N SER A 27 -24.99 0.95 -3.28
CA SER A 27 -25.51 0.73 -4.62
C SER A 27 -24.40 0.35 -5.60
N ALA A 28 -24.44 -0.89 -6.07
CA ALA A 28 -23.57 -1.38 -7.13
C ALA A 28 -23.62 -0.51 -8.40
N SER A 29 -24.78 0.07 -8.74
CA SER A 29 -24.92 0.92 -9.92
C SER A 29 -24.20 2.26 -9.77
N VAL A 30 -24.14 2.80 -8.54
CA VAL A 30 -23.39 4.04 -8.23
C VAL A 30 -21.90 3.75 -8.37
N ARG A 31 -21.42 2.64 -7.78
CA ARG A 31 -20.02 2.22 -7.87
C ARG A 31 -19.61 1.95 -9.32
N ALA A 32 -20.40 1.18 -10.07
CA ALA A 32 -20.15 0.90 -11.48
C ALA A 32 -20.06 2.18 -12.32
N SER A 33 -20.99 3.12 -12.11
CA SER A 33 -20.99 4.42 -12.81
C SER A 33 -19.77 5.25 -12.45
N LEU A 34 -19.36 5.27 -11.17
CA LEU A 34 -18.16 5.97 -10.72
C LEU A 34 -16.92 5.42 -11.43
N PHE A 35 -16.68 4.12 -11.37
CA PHE A 35 -15.45 3.52 -11.89
C PHE A 35 -15.39 3.59 -13.42
N ALA A 36 -16.52 3.37 -14.12
CA ALA A 36 -16.60 3.57 -15.56
C ALA A 36 -16.27 5.02 -15.95
N TYR A 37 -16.91 6.00 -15.29
CA TYR A 37 -16.68 7.40 -15.58
C TYR A 37 -15.22 7.82 -15.31
N VAL A 38 -14.65 7.41 -14.17
CA VAL A 38 -13.26 7.70 -13.82
C VAL A 38 -12.29 7.05 -14.81
N GLY A 39 -12.51 5.79 -15.15
CA GLY A 39 -11.71 5.05 -16.14
C GLY A 39 -11.74 5.72 -17.51
N ASP A 40 -12.94 5.99 -18.03
CA ASP A 40 -13.12 6.67 -19.32
C ASP A 40 -12.49 8.06 -19.33
N THR A 41 -12.64 8.81 -18.24
CA THR A 41 -12.04 10.15 -18.10
C THR A 41 -10.51 10.09 -18.21
N LEU A 42 -9.88 9.18 -17.46
CA LEU A 42 -8.42 9.02 -17.49
C LEU A 42 -7.93 8.54 -18.87
N VAL A 43 -8.65 7.63 -19.52
CA VAL A 43 -8.28 7.12 -20.85
C VAL A 43 -8.35 8.21 -21.92
N HIS A 44 -9.42 9.01 -21.94
CA HIS A 44 -9.67 9.95 -23.05
C HIS A 44 -9.08 11.35 -22.85
N TRP A 45 -8.66 11.72 -21.64
CA TRP A 45 -8.04 13.01 -21.41
C TRP A 45 -6.73 13.17 -22.17
N ALA A 46 -6.45 14.37 -22.67
CA ALA A 46 -5.12 14.69 -23.19
C ALA A 46 -4.04 14.45 -22.09
N PRO A 47 -2.80 14.09 -22.47
CA PRO A 47 -1.74 13.72 -21.52
C PRO A 47 -1.57 14.72 -20.37
N VAL A 48 -1.57 16.02 -20.69
CA VAL A 48 -1.45 17.10 -19.70
C VAL A 48 -2.49 17.00 -18.59
N ASN A 49 -3.76 16.74 -18.93
CA ASN A 49 -4.84 16.61 -17.95
C ASN A 49 -4.77 15.28 -17.23
N ARG A 50 -4.55 14.18 -17.96
CA ARG A 50 -4.42 12.83 -17.40
C ARG A 50 -3.42 12.79 -16.27
N TYR A 51 -2.20 13.27 -16.51
CA TYR A 51 -1.12 13.25 -15.52
C TYR A 51 -1.31 14.28 -14.40
N SER A 52 -1.91 15.43 -14.68
CA SER A 52 -2.18 16.46 -13.66
C SER A 52 -3.22 16.05 -12.61
N TYR A 53 -4.05 15.04 -12.91
CA TYR A 53 -5.14 14.59 -12.04
C TYR A 53 -5.07 13.08 -11.69
N ALA A 54 -4.03 12.38 -12.16
CA ALA A 54 -3.84 10.96 -11.92
C ALA A 54 -3.79 10.64 -10.41
N ASP A 55 -3.16 11.50 -9.61
CA ASP A 55 -3.07 11.37 -8.14
C ASP A 55 -4.44 11.25 -7.45
N ARG A 56 -5.48 11.84 -8.04
CA ARG A 56 -6.83 11.85 -7.46
C ARG A 56 -7.70 10.72 -7.99
N LEU A 57 -7.54 10.38 -9.26
CA LEU A 57 -8.45 9.49 -9.96
C LEU A 57 -7.93 8.05 -10.02
N LEU A 58 -6.62 7.87 -10.12
CA LEU A 58 -6.03 6.54 -10.24
C LEU A 58 -6.27 5.67 -8.99
N PRO A 59 -6.15 6.17 -7.74
CA PRO A 59 -6.54 5.38 -6.56
C PRO A 59 -8.01 4.93 -6.56
N VAL A 60 -8.91 5.73 -7.15
CA VAL A 60 -10.33 5.38 -7.27
C VAL A 60 -10.50 4.22 -8.23
N LEU A 61 -9.81 4.24 -9.37
CA LEU A 61 -9.87 3.15 -10.34
C LEU A 61 -9.29 1.84 -9.78
N PHE A 62 -8.18 1.91 -9.02
CA PHE A 62 -7.64 0.75 -8.31
C PHE A 62 -8.61 0.15 -7.28
N ALA A 63 -9.42 0.99 -6.62
CA ALA A 63 -10.47 0.49 -5.73
C ALA A 63 -11.57 -0.27 -6.49
N GLY A 64 -11.91 0.15 -7.70
CA GLY A 64 -12.88 -0.56 -8.55
C GLY A 64 -12.39 -1.91 -9.04
N VAL A 65 -11.09 -2.03 -9.31
CA VAL A 65 -10.44 -3.31 -9.69
C VAL A 65 -10.57 -4.37 -8.61
N VAL A 66 -10.66 -3.97 -7.34
CA VAL A 66 -10.80 -4.88 -6.18
C VAL A 66 -12.21 -4.85 -5.58
N ASP A 67 -13.21 -4.38 -6.33
CA ASP A 67 -14.61 -4.42 -5.91
C ASP A 67 -15.07 -5.87 -5.69
N GLU A 68 -16.04 -6.05 -4.80
CA GLU A 68 -16.59 -7.36 -4.45
C GLU A 68 -17.47 -7.97 -5.57
N LEU A 69 -17.92 -7.15 -6.53
CA LEU A 69 -18.69 -7.58 -7.68
C LEU A 69 -17.81 -7.78 -8.90
N ASP A 70 -17.74 -9.02 -9.40
CA ASP A 70 -16.89 -9.41 -10.54
C ASP A 70 -17.09 -8.49 -11.76
N SER A 71 -18.32 -8.13 -12.10
CA SER A 71 -18.61 -7.26 -13.26
C SER A 71 -18.01 -5.86 -13.12
N ILE A 72 -17.93 -5.33 -11.90
CA ILE A 72 -17.31 -4.04 -11.61
C ILE A 72 -15.79 -4.17 -11.65
N SER A 73 -15.25 -5.24 -11.04
CA SER A 73 -13.82 -5.54 -11.04
C SER A 73 -13.28 -5.70 -12.46
N GLU A 74 -13.94 -6.51 -13.29
CA GLU A 74 -13.58 -6.76 -14.69
C GLU A 74 -13.62 -5.48 -15.52
N THR A 75 -14.71 -4.71 -15.43
CA THR A 75 -14.82 -3.44 -16.16
C THR A 75 -13.71 -2.47 -15.72
N SER A 76 -13.44 -2.37 -14.42
CA SER A 76 -12.39 -1.48 -13.90
C SER A 76 -11.00 -1.94 -14.34
N ARG A 77 -10.76 -3.25 -14.42
CA ARG A 77 -9.53 -3.84 -14.95
C ARG A 77 -9.35 -3.51 -16.42
N GLU A 78 -10.37 -3.68 -17.24
CA GLU A 78 -10.33 -3.33 -18.66
C GLU A 78 -10.00 -1.84 -18.87
N LYS A 79 -10.59 -0.96 -18.04
CA LYS A 79 -10.28 0.48 -18.07
C LYS A 79 -8.86 0.79 -17.63
N LEU A 80 -8.34 0.07 -16.64
CA LEU A 80 -6.95 0.21 -16.20
C LEU A 80 -5.98 -0.26 -17.30
N ASP A 81 -6.28 -1.37 -17.98
CA ASP A 81 -5.46 -1.88 -19.09
C ASP A 81 -5.46 -0.91 -20.27
N GLN A 82 -6.62 -0.36 -20.62
CA GLN A 82 -6.75 0.70 -21.63
C GLN A 82 -5.93 1.94 -21.25
N LEU A 83 -5.99 2.36 -19.98
CA LEU A 83 -5.19 3.48 -19.49
C LEU A 83 -3.69 3.18 -19.62
N GLY A 84 -3.25 1.96 -19.28
CA GLY A 84 -1.87 1.52 -19.45
C GLY A 84 -1.39 1.68 -20.90
N LYS A 85 -2.17 1.16 -21.86
CA LYS A 85 -1.85 1.30 -23.29
C LYS A 85 -1.76 2.77 -23.73
N THR A 86 -2.74 3.57 -23.33
CA THR A 86 -2.75 5.00 -23.67
C THR A 86 -1.55 5.75 -23.07
N CYS A 87 -1.18 5.48 -21.82
CA CYS A 87 0.00 6.09 -21.20
C CYS A 87 1.30 5.65 -21.89
N SER A 88 1.41 4.41 -22.34
CA SER A 88 2.57 3.96 -23.14
C SER A 88 2.63 4.66 -24.49
N GLN A 89 1.49 4.84 -25.14
CA GLN A 89 1.42 5.60 -26.39
C GLN A 89 1.84 7.06 -26.17
N ASP A 90 1.43 7.71 -25.07
CA ASP A 90 1.89 9.06 -24.74
C ASP A 90 3.44 9.14 -24.65
N LEU A 91 4.10 8.12 -24.10
CA LEU A 91 5.56 8.07 -23.99
C LEU A 91 6.23 8.03 -25.36
N VAL A 92 5.67 7.26 -26.30
CA VAL A 92 6.13 7.16 -27.68
C VAL A 92 5.92 8.49 -28.40
N GLU A 93 4.73 9.08 -28.28
CA GLU A 93 4.39 10.36 -28.92
C GLU A 93 5.21 11.53 -28.38
N ALA A 94 5.57 11.50 -27.11
CA ALA A 94 6.48 12.46 -26.49
C ALA A 94 7.96 12.24 -26.87
N GLY A 95 8.28 11.16 -27.58
CA GLY A 95 9.65 10.79 -27.95
C GLY A 95 10.52 10.37 -26.75
N ILE A 96 9.91 9.98 -25.63
CA ILE A 96 10.63 9.49 -24.44
C ILE A 96 11.16 8.08 -24.71
N VAL A 97 10.38 7.26 -25.41
CA VAL A 97 10.76 5.93 -25.88
C VAL A 97 10.46 5.80 -27.37
N ASN A 98 11.27 5.01 -28.09
CA ASN A 98 11.07 4.83 -29.54
C ASN A 98 9.91 3.87 -29.85
N HIS A 99 9.71 2.86 -29.00
CA HIS A 99 8.68 1.84 -29.09
C HIS A 99 8.50 1.18 -27.72
N VAL A 100 7.31 0.63 -27.47
CA VAL A 100 7.01 -0.25 -26.33
C VAL A 100 6.44 -1.54 -26.90
N ASP A 101 7.01 -2.68 -26.50
CA ASP A 101 6.56 -3.99 -26.98
C ASP A 101 5.11 -4.24 -26.54
N ALA A 102 4.30 -4.84 -27.42
CA ALA A 102 2.88 -5.05 -27.18
C ALA A 102 2.58 -5.89 -25.92
N THR A 103 3.51 -6.75 -25.50
CA THR A 103 3.38 -7.56 -24.28
C THR A 103 3.56 -6.74 -23.01
N ASP A 104 4.29 -5.63 -23.07
CA ASP A 104 4.67 -4.80 -21.92
C ASP A 104 3.96 -3.44 -21.94
N GLU A 105 3.15 -3.18 -22.96
CA GLU A 105 2.48 -1.90 -23.20
C GLU A 105 1.62 -1.45 -22.01
N VAL A 106 0.83 -2.36 -21.43
CA VAL A 106 0.00 -2.05 -20.26
C VAL A 106 0.87 -1.72 -19.05
N ASP A 107 1.82 -2.59 -18.73
CA ASP A 107 2.66 -2.47 -17.53
C ASP A 107 3.57 -1.24 -17.58
N THR A 108 4.18 -0.95 -18.73
CA THR A 108 5.04 0.23 -18.94
C THR A 108 4.26 1.52 -18.70
N GLY A 109 3.07 1.65 -19.26
CA GLY A 109 2.27 2.86 -19.14
C GLY A 109 1.67 3.03 -17.75
N LEU A 110 1.26 1.93 -17.10
CA LEU A 110 0.78 1.95 -15.71
C LEU A 110 1.92 2.32 -14.74
N LYS A 111 3.11 1.75 -14.90
CA LYS A 111 4.30 2.16 -14.13
C LYS A 111 4.62 3.63 -14.32
N HIS A 112 4.52 4.15 -15.54
CA HIS A 112 4.76 5.57 -15.82
C HIS A 112 3.77 6.49 -15.09
N VAL A 113 2.46 6.26 -15.23
CA VAL A 113 1.46 7.12 -14.57
C VAL A 113 1.53 6.99 -13.05
N VAL A 114 1.80 5.78 -12.53
CA VAL A 114 2.00 5.55 -11.10
C VAL A 114 3.21 6.31 -10.59
N HIS A 115 4.35 6.27 -11.29
CA HIS A 115 5.55 7.03 -10.95
C HIS A 115 5.25 8.54 -10.84
N LEU A 116 4.56 9.12 -11.83
CA LEU A 116 4.25 10.55 -11.85
C LEU A 116 3.33 10.99 -10.69
N CYS A 117 2.46 10.11 -10.21
CA CYS A 117 1.49 10.43 -9.16
C CYS A 117 1.84 9.83 -7.79
N TYR A 118 3.00 9.16 -7.68
CA TYR A 118 3.31 8.24 -6.59
C TYR A 118 3.11 8.86 -5.20
N ASP A 119 3.80 9.97 -4.92
CA ASP A 119 3.87 10.58 -3.60
C ASP A 119 2.48 10.95 -3.05
N ALA A 120 1.54 11.34 -3.91
CA ALA A 120 0.19 11.73 -3.52
C ALA A 120 -0.73 10.50 -3.39
N SER A 121 -0.67 9.58 -4.35
CA SER A 121 -1.46 8.34 -4.37
C SER A 121 -1.14 7.44 -3.18
N ILE A 122 0.15 7.19 -2.89
CA ILE A 122 0.57 6.35 -1.78
C ILE A 122 0.13 6.93 -0.43
N LYS A 123 0.18 8.27 -0.30
CA LYS A 123 -0.25 8.95 0.92
C LYS A 123 -1.74 8.77 1.19
N ARG A 124 -2.53 8.93 0.14
CA ARG A 124 -3.98 8.75 0.20
C ARG A 124 -4.34 7.31 0.53
N LEU A 125 -3.82 6.35 -0.24
CA LEU A 125 -4.13 4.93 -0.07
C LEU A 125 -3.77 4.43 1.33
N LEU A 126 -2.58 4.76 1.85
CA LEU A 126 -2.20 4.41 3.23
C LEU A 126 -3.08 5.08 4.29
N SER A 127 -3.55 6.31 4.05
CA SER A 127 -4.48 6.97 4.96
C SER A 127 -5.85 6.30 4.99
N GLU A 128 -6.36 5.89 3.81
CA GLU A 128 -7.63 5.17 3.66
C GLU A 128 -7.54 3.76 4.26
N SER A 129 -6.40 3.08 4.15
CA SER A 129 -6.14 1.77 4.78
C SER A 129 -6.12 1.78 6.31
N ASN A 130 -6.21 2.95 6.96
CA ASN A 130 -6.32 3.08 8.41
C ASN A 130 -7.77 3.29 8.89
N ASP A 131 -8.77 2.97 8.06
CA ASP A 131 -10.19 3.02 8.44
C ASP A 131 -10.52 2.03 9.57
N PHE A 132 -11.50 2.38 10.41
CA PHE A 132 -11.97 1.55 11.52
C PHE A 132 -13.01 0.51 11.07
N ILE A 133 -13.65 0.71 9.92
CA ILE A 133 -14.61 -0.20 9.32
C ILE A 133 -13.85 -1.28 8.55
N ALA A 134 -13.95 -2.53 9.00
CA ALA A 134 -13.19 -3.66 8.45
C ALA A 134 -13.29 -3.79 6.93
N ASN A 135 -14.50 -3.75 6.36
CA ASN A 135 -14.68 -3.86 4.91
C ASN A 135 -14.00 -2.72 4.15
N LYS A 136 -14.13 -1.47 4.61
CA LYS A 136 -13.46 -0.33 3.97
C LYS A 136 -11.94 -0.47 4.03
N LYS A 137 -11.43 -0.83 5.21
CA LYS A 137 -10.01 -1.11 5.42
C LYS A 137 -9.51 -2.21 4.48
N ALA A 138 -10.24 -3.32 4.35
CA ALA A 138 -9.89 -4.43 3.47
C ALA A 138 -9.85 -3.99 2.00
N THR A 139 -10.86 -3.26 1.51
CA THR A 139 -10.89 -2.72 0.15
C THR A 139 -9.75 -1.74 -0.09
N SER A 140 -9.50 -0.80 0.83
CA SER A 140 -8.39 0.16 0.70
C SER A 140 -7.02 -0.51 0.72
N LEU A 141 -6.83 -1.55 1.53
CA LEU A 141 -5.60 -2.36 1.52
C LEU A 141 -5.44 -3.15 0.22
N ALA A 142 -6.52 -3.71 -0.31
CA ALA A 142 -6.50 -4.40 -1.60
C ALA A 142 -6.16 -3.43 -2.75
N ALA A 143 -6.74 -2.23 -2.74
CA ALA A 143 -6.44 -1.18 -3.71
C ALA A 143 -4.98 -0.69 -3.59
N LEU A 144 -4.47 -0.55 -2.35
CA LEU A 144 -3.06 -0.25 -2.10
C LEU A 144 -2.15 -1.36 -2.64
N ASN A 145 -2.47 -2.62 -2.39
CA ASN A 145 -1.71 -3.75 -2.92
C ASN A 145 -1.67 -3.74 -4.44
N GLU A 146 -2.82 -3.47 -5.09
CA GLU A 146 -2.90 -3.37 -6.54
C GLU A 146 -2.07 -2.19 -7.08
N PHE A 147 -2.12 -1.04 -6.43
CA PHE A 147 -1.28 0.12 -6.78
C PHE A 147 0.22 -0.22 -6.69
N LEU A 148 0.64 -0.93 -5.64
CA LEU A 148 2.03 -1.32 -5.40
C LEU A 148 2.61 -2.25 -6.48
N VAL A 149 1.78 -2.96 -7.26
CA VAL A 149 2.22 -3.81 -8.39
C VAL A 149 3.02 -3.00 -9.43
N TYR A 150 2.68 -1.72 -9.58
CA TYR A 150 3.22 -0.80 -10.59
C TYR A 150 4.17 0.26 -10.00
N VAL A 151 4.41 0.25 -8.69
CA VAL A 151 5.34 1.17 -8.02
C VAL A 151 6.78 0.74 -8.32
N SER A 152 7.65 1.72 -8.57
CA SER A 152 9.09 1.47 -8.71
C SER A 152 9.77 1.35 -7.34
N ALA A 153 10.84 0.56 -7.25
CA ALA A 153 11.65 0.47 -6.04
C ALA A 153 12.19 1.85 -5.62
N ASP A 154 12.63 2.67 -6.57
CA ASP A 154 13.18 4.00 -6.32
C ASP A 154 12.17 4.95 -5.64
N ASP A 155 10.92 4.93 -6.09
CA ASP A 155 9.85 5.73 -5.48
C ASP A 155 9.59 5.31 -4.03
N LEU A 156 9.59 4.00 -3.77
CA LEU A 156 9.39 3.48 -2.43
C LEU A 156 10.58 3.75 -1.52
N VAL A 157 11.82 3.60 -2.01
CA VAL A 157 13.04 3.91 -1.24
C VAL A 157 13.07 5.38 -0.85
N ARG A 158 12.66 6.30 -1.73
CA ARG A 158 12.59 7.75 -1.44
C ARG A 158 11.65 8.08 -0.27
N SER A 159 10.62 7.28 -0.05
CA SER A 159 9.58 7.54 0.97
C SER A 159 9.49 6.48 2.08
N ASN A 160 10.42 5.51 2.09
CA ASN A 160 10.36 4.28 2.90
C ASN A 160 10.09 4.54 4.39
N LYS A 161 10.76 5.52 5.00
CA LYS A 161 10.63 5.83 6.43
C LYS A 161 9.20 6.17 6.79
N TRP A 162 8.53 6.96 5.95
CA TRP A 162 7.15 7.39 6.17
C TRP A 162 6.17 6.26 5.85
N VAL A 163 6.40 5.52 4.76
CA VAL A 163 5.55 4.36 4.38
C VAL A 163 5.58 3.28 5.46
N ILE A 164 6.77 2.88 5.93
CA ILE A 164 6.93 1.88 7.00
C ILE A 164 6.27 2.38 8.29
N GLN A 165 6.43 3.66 8.65
CA GLN A 165 5.73 4.22 9.81
C GLN A 165 4.21 4.11 9.69
N ARG A 166 3.64 4.40 8.52
CA ARG A 166 2.19 4.29 8.28
C ARG A 166 1.73 2.84 8.28
N LEU A 167 2.48 1.94 7.68
CA LEU A 167 2.21 0.51 7.72
C LEU A 167 2.16 0.00 9.16
N MET A 168 3.13 0.39 10.00
CA MET A 168 3.14 0.03 11.41
C MET A 168 1.88 0.52 12.14
N MET A 169 1.40 1.73 11.84
CA MET A 169 0.16 2.26 12.43
C MET A 169 -1.08 1.47 11.95
N ILE A 170 -1.14 1.11 10.67
CA ILE A 170 -2.23 0.31 10.10
C ILE A 170 -2.29 -1.08 10.76
N MET A 171 -1.12 -1.70 10.99
CA MET A 171 -0.98 -3.00 11.64
C MET A 171 -1.30 -2.95 13.13
N ALA A 172 -0.86 -1.89 13.83
CA ALA A 172 -1.23 -1.67 15.23
C ALA A 172 -2.76 -1.50 15.40
N GLY A 173 -3.42 -0.96 14.37
CA GLY A 173 -4.85 -0.68 14.39
C GLY A 173 -5.25 0.41 15.41
N PRO A 174 -6.55 0.67 15.59
CA PRO A 174 -7.05 1.63 16.57
C PRO A 174 -6.84 1.18 18.04
N ALA A 175 -6.37 -0.04 18.28
CA ALA A 175 -6.15 -0.61 19.61
C ALA A 175 -4.81 -0.18 20.22
N THR A 176 -4.58 1.13 20.34
CA THR A 176 -3.52 1.69 21.22
C THR A 176 -3.93 1.73 22.70
N THR A 177 -5.07 1.14 23.06
CA THR A 177 -5.52 1.03 24.45
C THR A 177 -5.77 -0.43 24.84
N THR A 178 -4.86 -0.94 25.67
CA THR A 178 -5.03 -2.06 26.60
C THR A 178 -5.51 -3.40 26.04
N ALA A 179 -4.58 -4.34 25.96
CA ALA A 179 -4.74 -5.73 26.42
C ALA A 179 -6.03 -6.46 26.02
N ILE A 180 -6.46 -6.38 24.77
CA ILE A 180 -7.31 -7.42 24.17
C ILE A 180 -6.80 -7.60 22.75
N SER A 181 -6.31 -8.80 22.48
CA SER A 181 -6.23 -9.40 21.15
C SER A 181 -7.64 -9.37 20.53
N ILE A 182 -8.04 -8.22 20.00
CA ILE A 182 -9.16 -8.16 19.07
C ILE A 182 -8.63 -8.87 17.84
N SER A 183 -9.14 -10.07 17.60
CA SER A 183 -8.90 -10.81 16.36
C SER A 183 -9.17 -9.84 15.21
N VAL A 184 -8.11 -9.38 14.56
CA VAL A 184 -8.25 -8.66 13.29
C VAL A 184 -9.03 -9.59 12.38
N ASP A 185 -10.05 -9.07 11.72
CA ASP A 185 -10.81 -9.83 10.73
C ASP A 185 -9.83 -10.57 9.80
N PRO A 186 -9.94 -11.90 9.65
CA PRO A 186 -8.99 -12.68 8.84
C PRO A 186 -8.82 -12.13 7.42
N SER A 187 -9.87 -11.55 6.84
CA SER A 187 -9.82 -10.91 5.52
C SER A 187 -8.95 -9.65 5.54
N VAL A 188 -9.04 -8.82 6.59
CA VAL A 188 -8.21 -7.63 6.78
C VAL A 188 -6.76 -8.04 7.01
N GLN A 189 -6.51 -9.05 7.84
CA GLN A 189 -5.15 -9.54 8.09
C GLN A 189 -4.51 -10.06 6.80
N GLN A 190 -5.25 -10.83 5.99
CA GLN A 190 -4.76 -11.30 4.70
C GLN A 190 -4.33 -10.15 3.78
N GLN A 191 -5.08 -9.04 3.76
CA GLN A 191 -4.71 -7.87 2.96
C GLN A 191 -3.52 -7.10 3.54
N ILE A 192 -3.39 -7.04 4.87
CA ILE A 192 -2.18 -6.51 5.52
C ILE A 192 -0.97 -7.32 5.09
N ASP A 193 -1.02 -8.65 5.16
CA ASP A 193 0.09 -9.53 4.81
C ASP A 193 0.52 -9.31 3.35
N LYS A 194 -0.44 -9.21 2.42
CA LYS A 194 -0.18 -8.89 1.01
C LYS A 194 0.54 -7.56 0.84
N VAL A 195 0.07 -6.50 1.50
CA VAL A 195 0.69 -5.17 1.43
C VAL A 195 2.09 -5.18 2.03
N VAL A 196 2.30 -5.87 3.16
CA VAL A 196 3.62 -6.05 3.78
C VAL A 196 4.57 -6.73 2.79
N CYS A 197 4.17 -7.84 2.17
CA CYS A 197 4.97 -8.53 1.17
C CYS A 197 5.23 -7.66 -0.07
N ALA A 198 4.24 -6.92 -0.57
CA ALA A 198 4.40 -6.03 -1.72
C ALA A 198 5.44 -4.91 -1.44
N ILE A 199 5.34 -4.27 -0.27
CA ILE A 199 6.34 -3.29 0.19
C ILE A 199 7.71 -3.95 0.38
N GLY A 200 7.72 -5.16 0.93
CA GLY A 200 8.93 -5.95 1.12
C GLY A 200 9.66 -6.25 -0.18
N ARG A 201 8.95 -6.63 -1.24
CA ARG A 201 9.56 -6.94 -2.55
C ARG A 201 10.14 -5.72 -3.24
N LEU A 202 9.63 -4.54 -2.91
CA LEU A 202 10.11 -3.26 -3.44
C LEU A 202 11.28 -2.67 -2.62
N LEU A 203 11.56 -3.21 -1.42
CA LEU A 203 12.66 -2.77 -0.55
C LEU A 203 13.59 -3.95 -0.23
N SER A 204 14.89 -3.83 -0.50
CA SER A 204 15.82 -4.86 -0.08
C SER A 204 15.85 -5.05 1.45
N TRP A 205 16.18 -6.26 1.91
CA TRP A 205 16.29 -6.57 3.34
C TRP A 205 17.15 -5.56 4.12
N PRO A 206 18.34 -5.14 3.65
CA PRO A 206 19.13 -4.14 4.34
C PRO A 206 18.36 -2.83 4.56
N ILE A 207 17.65 -2.33 3.54
CA ILE A 207 16.86 -1.10 3.63
C ILE A 207 15.72 -1.26 4.64
N LEU A 208 14.99 -2.38 4.60
CA LEU A 208 13.92 -2.67 5.56
C LEU A 208 14.45 -2.72 6.99
N LEU A 209 15.54 -3.47 7.22
CA LEU A 209 16.13 -3.64 8.55
C LEU A 209 16.69 -2.31 9.10
N ASP A 210 17.25 -1.47 8.24
CA ASP A 210 17.72 -0.13 8.62
C ASP A 210 16.57 0.81 9.03
N GLN A 211 15.35 0.57 8.54
CA GLN A 211 14.16 1.32 8.98
C GLN A 211 13.48 0.71 10.22
N LEU A 212 13.51 -0.61 10.37
CA LEU A 212 12.80 -1.33 11.43
C LEU A 212 13.64 -1.46 12.71
N LEU A 213 14.84 -2.02 12.64
CA LEU A 213 15.61 -2.41 13.82
C LEU A 213 16.01 -1.24 14.73
N PRO A 214 16.39 -0.05 14.22
CA PRO A 214 16.72 1.08 15.10
C PRO A 214 15.57 1.51 16.02
N ARG A 215 14.31 1.26 15.62
CA ARG A 215 13.12 1.56 16.43
C ARG A 215 13.00 0.68 17.67
N LEU A 216 13.70 -0.47 17.67
CA LEU A 216 13.82 -1.38 18.80
C LEU A 216 14.99 -1.01 19.74
N SER A 217 15.69 0.11 19.51
CA SER A 217 16.69 0.57 20.47
C SER A 217 16.04 1.04 21.77
N LYS A 218 16.72 0.83 22.91
CA LYS A 218 16.21 1.24 24.23
C LYS A 218 15.78 2.71 24.26
N THR A 219 16.56 3.60 23.65
CA THR A 219 16.25 5.04 23.58
C THR A 219 14.97 5.32 22.81
N ASN A 220 14.79 4.69 21.64
CA ASN A 220 13.62 4.92 20.80
C ASN A 220 12.32 4.35 21.39
N LEU A 221 12.42 3.20 22.08
CA LEU A 221 11.28 2.61 22.78
C LEU A 221 10.84 3.45 23.99
N LEU A 222 11.80 3.97 24.77
CA LEU A 222 11.50 4.85 25.91
C LEU A 222 10.93 6.21 25.47
N ALA A 223 11.37 6.71 24.32
CA ALA A 223 10.89 7.96 23.74
C ALA A 223 9.60 7.80 22.91
N GLU A 224 9.09 6.57 22.74
CA GLU A 224 7.98 6.23 21.85
C GLU A 224 8.10 6.89 20.46
N SER A 225 9.32 6.91 19.91
CA SER A 225 9.64 7.65 18.68
C SER A 225 8.90 7.14 17.43
N SER A 226 8.30 5.94 17.52
CA SER A 226 7.46 5.35 16.49
C SER A 226 5.98 5.75 16.63
N HIS A 227 5.63 6.69 17.51
CA HIS A 227 4.24 7.09 17.80
C HIS A 227 3.33 5.92 18.20
N LEU A 228 3.94 4.86 18.73
CA LEU A 228 3.29 3.64 19.20
C LEU A 228 3.92 3.28 20.54
N PRO A 229 3.15 2.68 21.48
CA PRO A 229 3.70 2.13 22.71
C PRO A 229 4.85 1.16 22.42
N ALA A 230 5.81 1.04 23.33
CA ALA A 230 6.96 0.16 23.16
C ALA A 230 6.55 -1.30 22.88
N SER A 231 5.57 -1.84 23.60
CA SER A 231 5.03 -3.19 23.38
C SER A 231 4.47 -3.38 21.98
N THR A 232 3.65 -2.43 21.51
CA THR A 232 3.07 -2.45 20.16
C THR A 232 4.14 -2.33 19.09
N THR A 233 5.14 -1.46 19.30
CA THR A 233 6.26 -1.29 18.37
C THR A 233 7.04 -2.60 18.18
N VAL A 234 7.37 -3.28 19.28
CA VAL A 234 8.11 -4.56 19.24
C VAL A 234 7.30 -5.63 18.50
N LEU A 235 6.02 -5.80 18.86
CA LEU A 235 5.15 -6.79 18.24
C LEU A 235 4.95 -6.55 16.75
N VAL A 236 4.62 -5.32 16.34
CA VAL A 236 4.39 -4.99 14.92
C VAL A 236 5.66 -5.19 14.09
N ILE A 237 6.84 -4.81 14.60
CA ILE A 237 8.10 -5.03 13.87
C ILE A 237 8.37 -6.54 13.75
N PHE A 238 8.14 -7.30 14.82
CA PHE A 238 8.28 -8.76 14.78
C PHE A 238 7.34 -9.38 13.75
N ASP A 239 6.07 -8.98 13.71
CA ASP A 239 5.08 -9.46 12.76
C ASP A 239 5.43 -9.13 11.31
N ILE A 240 5.90 -7.90 11.03
CA ILE A 240 6.39 -7.52 9.69
C ILE A 240 7.49 -8.48 9.23
N LEU A 241 8.50 -8.69 10.07
CA LEU A 241 9.63 -9.57 9.73
C LEU A 241 9.15 -11.01 9.50
N LEU A 242 8.21 -11.48 10.32
CA LEU A 242 7.64 -12.82 10.22
C LEU A 242 6.85 -13.03 8.92
N ILE A 243 5.98 -12.09 8.56
CA ILE A 243 5.22 -12.11 7.31
C ILE A 243 6.20 -12.20 6.13
N LEU A 244 7.21 -11.32 6.10
CA LEU A 244 8.21 -11.30 5.04
C LEU A 244 9.04 -12.59 4.98
N SER A 245 9.39 -13.19 6.12
CA SER A 245 10.14 -14.45 6.18
C SER A 245 9.36 -15.65 5.63
N ARG A 246 8.03 -15.55 5.57
CA ARG A 246 7.11 -16.58 5.10
C ARG A 246 6.58 -16.29 3.70
N ASP A 247 7.07 -15.25 3.05
CA ASP A 247 6.62 -14.93 1.69
C ASP A 247 6.99 -16.07 0.74
N ASN A 248 5.96 -16.68 0.15
CA ASN A 248 6.08 -17.85 -0.72
C ASN A 248 5.67 -17.52 -2.16
N ASP A 249 5.57 -16.24 -2.53
CA ASP A 249 5.21 -15.84 -3.88
C ASP A 249 6.31 -16.22 -4.87
N THR A 250 5.97 -17.17 -5.73
CA THR A 250 6.90 -17.72 -6.73
C THR A 250 7.04 -16.83 -7.96
N LEU A 251 6.11 -15.90 -8.18
CA LEU A 251 6.09 -15.05 -9.38
C LEU A 251 6.94 -13.79 -9.19
N ARG A 252 6.96 -13.24 -7.97
CA ARG A 252 7.83 -12.11 -7.59
C ARG A 252 8.41 -12.38 -6.20
N PRO A 253 9.43 -13.26 -6.09
CA PRO A 253 9.97 -13.64 -4.79
C PRO A 253 10.68 -12.46 -4.14
N LEU A 254 10.50 -12.32 -2.83
CA LEU A 254 11.35 -11.48 -2.01
C LEU A 254 12.80 -11.98 -2.09
N GLU A 255 13.77 -11.05 -2.08
CA GLU A 255 15.19 -11.43 -1.98
C GLU A 255 15.42 -12.36 -0.79
N SER A 256 16.22 -13.40 -0.98
CA SER A 256 16.52 -14.34 0.10
C SER A 256 17.23 -13.63 1.26
N LEU A 257 16.70 -13.79 2.47
CA LEU A 257 17.32 -13.22 3.67
C LEU A 257 18.70 -13.84 3.91
N THR A 258 19.73 -13.00 3.90
CA THR A 258 21.12 -13.42 4.09
C THR A 258 21.39 -13.86 5.53
N ASP A 259 22.42 -14.68 5.75
CA ASP A 259 22.85 -15.07 7.10
C ASP A 259 23.23 -13.84 7.96
N HIS A 260 23.83 -12.83 7.34
CA HIS A 260 24.14 -11.57 8.01
C HIS A 260 22.87 -10.88 8.52
N ASP A 261 21.84 -10.75 7.68
CA ASP A 261 20.59 -10.11 8.06
C ASP A 261 19.80 -10.93 9.09
N ARG A 262 19.82 -12.27 9.00
CA ARG A 262 19.31 -13.17 10.04
C ARG A 262 19.96 -12.90 11.39
N GLN A 263 21.29 -12.81 11.41
CA GLN A 263 22.02 -12.51 12.65
C GLN A 263 21.69 -11.11 13.18
N ARG A 264 21.56 -10.11 12.31
CA ARG A 264 21.13 -8.75 12.75
C ARG A 264 19.78 -8.78 13.45
N ILE A 265 18.80 -9.50 12.90
CA ILE A 265 17.47 -9.68 13.50
C ILE A 265 17.61 -10.38 14.86
N LYS A 266 18.27 -11.54 14.91
CA LYS A 266 18.46 -12.32 16.15
C LYS A 266 19.16 -11.52 17.24
N THR A 267 20.28 -10.88 16.92
CA THR A 267 21.05 -10.08 17.88
C THR A 267 20.23 -8.90 18.42
N THR A 268 19.43 -8.25 17.57
CA THR A 268 18.56 -7.15 18.01
C THR A 268 17.54 -7.64 19.02
N PHE A 269 16.80 -8.71 18.70
CA PHE A 269 15.75 -9.25 19.59
C PHE A 269 16.28 -9.97 20.83
N LYS A 270 17.56 -10.37 20.86
CA LYS A 270 18.25 -10.90 22.06
C LYS A 270 18.64 -9.82 23.07
N ALA A 271 18.44 -8.54 22.77
CA ALA A 271 18.76 -7.47 23.70
C ALA A 271 17.94 -7.60 25.00
N PRO A 272 18.56 -7.55 26.20
CA PRO A 272 17.87 -7.84 27.47
C PRO A 272 16.66 -6.96 27.76
N TYR A 273 16.67 -5.71 27.29
CA TYR A 273 15.58 -4.77 27.50
C TYR A 273 14.35 -5.04 26.60
N LEU A 274 14.46 -5.93 25.61
CA LEU A 274 13.33 -6.38 24.79
C LEU A 274 12.60 -7.59 25.38
N ALA A 275 13.26 -8.34 26.28
CA ALA A 275 12.69 -9.54 26.90
C ALA A 275 11.30 -9.33 27.54
N PRO A 276 10.99 -8.19 28.20
CA PRO A 276 9.65 -7.96 28.77
C PRO A 276 8.52 -7.85 27.72
N TYR A 277 8.85 -7.58 26.46
CA TYR A 277 7.88 -7.39 25.39
C TYR A 277 7.66 -8.64 24.53
N MET A 278 8.49 -9.67 24.70
CA MET A 278 8.48 -10.90 23.90
C MET A 278 7.93 -12.07 24.73
N LYS A 279 6.95 -12.78 24.19
CA LYS A 279 6.44 -14.03 24.77
C LYS A 279 7.39 -15.20 24.46
N PRO A 280 7.41 -16.27 25.28
CA PRO A 280 8.22 -17.45 25.01
C PRO A 280 7.99 -18.05 23.61
N ALA A 281 6.74 -18.07 23.13
CA ALA A 281 6.41 -18.56 21.79
C ALA A 281 7.00 -17.70 20.66
N GLU A 282 7.07 -16.38 20.85
CA GLU A 282 7.66 -15.44 19.90
C GLU A 282 9.18 -15.61 19.85
N ILE A 283 9.83 -15.84 21.00
CA ILE A 283 11.26 -16.16 21.08
C ILE A 283 11.58 -17.47 20.34
N THR A 284 10.78 -18.52 20.56
CA THR A 284 10.95 -19.79 19.83
C THR A 284 10.79 -19.58 18.32
N THR A 285 9.78 -18.79 17.90
CA THR A 285 9.52 -18.51 16.49
C THR A 285 10.66 -17.70 15.85
N LEU A 286 11.25 -16.77 16.59
CA LEU A 286 12.43 -16.00 16.16
C LEU A 286 13.62 -16.94 15.86
N GLU A 287 13.86 -17.93 16.71
CA GLU A 287 14.98 -18.87 16.53
C GLU A 287 14.76 -19.88 15.40
N THR A 288 13.51 -20.22 15.08
CA THR A 288 13.18 -21.17 14.01
C THR A 288 12.96 -20.53 12.64
N SER A 289 12.52 -19.27 12.59
CA SER A 289 12.18 -18.58 11.32
C SER A 289 13.35 -17.80 10.74
N PHE A 290 14.28 -17.36 11.59
CA PHE A 290 15.49 -16.62 11.22
C PHE A 290 16.73 -17.45 11.53
#